data_AF-A0A1G7G3S7-F1
#
_entry.id   AF-A0A1G7G3S7-F1
#
_cell.length_a   1.000
_cell.length_b   1.000
_cell.length_c   1.000
_cell.angle_alpha   90.00
_cell.angle_beta   90.00
_cell.angle_gamma   90.00
#
_symmetry.space_group_name_H-M   'P 1'
#
loop_
_entity.id
_entity.type
_entity.pdbx_description
1 polymer ?
#
loop_
_entity_poly.entity_id
_entity_poly.type
_entity_poly.pdbx_seq_one_letter_code
_entity_poly.pdbx_strand_id
1 'polypeptide(L)'
;MQQARSDLTDAARPQAALGDVFRAEILAARLEGALRADAELAALWRGQAAVQEACASAWLEDLPVTPEDLLCRSFRDRVGDADRDRASVTAAGLLRGLHSPGPLETDPEEVLTRLWTLAAGDRVPPFLPEDFDAVRAVLAGAESPILGALSVARLVGYATEGRAPAVERLAFVAADHALRGSGRFMLGEAEPHALVAAPRGVWVLQPALGLVDNGFRLWSVAGPERTAELLAGLSRTLERGLGALPMLRRWLEQAGAASGGAHGASRLPQFLDLLKTRPIVTGPGAAQALQITPRGAQKLIDQAAELGLVAKITPRARWRAWAVTPFARMLGRGPVQAP
;
A
#
# COMPACT_ATOMS: atom_id res chain seq x y z
N MET A 1 6.55 8.31 -38.35
CA MET A 1 6.50 8.57 -36.89
C MET A 1 5.09 8.72 -36.35
N GLN A 2 4.17 9.46 -36.98
CA GLN A 2 2.80 9.64 -36.47
C GLN A 2 1.94 8.36 -36.57
N GLN A 3 2.13 7.54 -37.61
CA GLN A 3 1.46 6.23 -37.77
C GLN A 3 1.88 5.25 -36.66
N ALA A 4 3.20 5.04 -36.47
CA ALA A 4 3.75 4.19 -35.41
C ALA A 4 3.37 4.64 -33.98
N ARG A 5 3.08 5.95 -33.79
CA ARG A 5 2.59 6.53 -32.54
C ARG A 5 1.12 6.19 -32.26
N SER A 6 0.26 6.19 -33.28
CA SER A 6 -1.13 5.69 -33.15
C SER A 6 -1.14 4.19 -32.87
N ASP A 7 -0.27 3.44 -33.55
CA ASP A 7 -0.23 1.98 -33.46
C ASP A 7 0.12 1.49 -32.04
N LEU A 8 1.05 2.15 -31.34
CA LEU A 8 1.41 1.79 -29.95
C LEU A 8 0.31 2.12 -28.93
N THR A 9 -0.35 3.28 -29.06
CA THR A 9 -1.44 3.67 -28.16
C THR A 9 -2.70 2.83 -28.41
N ASP A 10 -3.01 2.51 -29.66
CA ASP A 10 -4.13 1.61 -30.00
C ASP A 10 -3.82 0.16 -29.60
N ALA A 11 -2.58 -0.30 -29.75
CA ALA A 11 -2.16 -1.61 -29.27
C ALA A 11 -2.14 -1.72 -27.73
N ALA A 12 -2.13 -0.61 -26.99
CA ALA A 12 -2.14 -0.60 -25.53
C ALA A 12 -3.55 -0.74 -24.92
N ARG A 13 -4.62 -0.61 -25.71
CA ARG A 13 -5.99 -0.74 -25.19
C ARG A 13 -6.24 -2.18 -24.69
N PRO A 14 -6.68 -2.36 -23.42
CA PRO A 14 -6.98 -3.68 -22.90
C PRO A 14 -8.22 -4.28 -23.57
N GLN A 15 -8.13 -5.57 -23.94
CA GLN A 15 -9.29 -6.35 -24.38
C GLN A 15 -9.89 -7.05 -23.16
N ALA A 16 -10.99 -6.52 -22.63
CA ALA A 16 -11.68 -7.07 -21.47
C ALA A 16 -13.20 -7.10 -21.70
N ALA A 17 -13.88 -8.07 -21.08
CA ALA A 17 -15.33 -8.07 -21.07
C ALA A 17 -15.83 -6.83 -20.32
N LEU A 18 -16.63 -6.01 -21.00
CA LEU A 18 -17.07 -4.70 -20.49
C LEU A 18 -17.78 -4.80 -19.13
N GLY A 19 -18.52 -5.90 -18.89
CA GLY A 19 -19.19 -6.16 -17.62
C GLY A 19 -18.23 -6.31 -16.43
N ASP A 20 -17.08 -6.95 -16.63
CA ASP A 20 -16.09 -7.16 -15.57
C ASP A 20 -15.37 -5.85 -15.22
N VAL A 21 -15.05 -5.04 -16.23
CA VAL A 21 -14.48 -3.70 -16.06
C VAL A 21 -15.46 -2.83 -15.28
N PHE A 22 -16.73 -2.76 -15.67
CA PHE A 22 -17.72 -1.97 -14.96
C PHE A 22 -17.91 -2.41 -13.52
N ARG A 23 -17.96 -3.72 -13.25
CA ARG A 23 -18.07 -4.23 -11.88
C ARG A 23 -16.89 -3.74 -11.04
N ALA A 24 -15.66 -3.92 -11.53
CA ALA A 24 -14.46 -3.52 -10.82
C ALA A 24 -14.42 -1.99 -10.59
N GLU A 25 -14.80 -1.18 -11.59
CA GLU A 25 -14.85 0.27 -11.46
C GLU A 25 -15.88 0.74 -10.43
N ILE A 26 -17.08 0.16 -10.42
CA ILE A 26 -18.12 0.49 -9.43
C ILE A 26 -17.63 0.18 -8.01
N LEU A 27 -16.98 -0.95 -7.82
CA LEU A 27 -16.41 -1.33 -6.52
C LEU A 27 -15.28 -0.38 -6.11
N ALA A 28 -14.39 -0.04 -7.05
CA ALA A 28 -13.30 0.89 -6.82
C ALA A 28 -13.80 2.29 -6.45
N ALA A 29 -14.78 2.82 -7.19
CA ALA A 29 -15.40 4.11 -6.91
C ALA A 29 -16.09 4.17 -5.54
N ARG A 30 -16.75 3.07 -5.12
CA ARG A 30 -17.35 2.97 -3.78
C ARG A 30 -16.31 3.02 -2.68
N LEU A 31 -15.23 2.26 -2.84
CA LEU A 31 -14.14 2.25 -1.87
C LEU A 31 -13.48 3.63 -1.82
N GLU A 32 -13.10 4.17 -2.96
CA GLU A 32 -12.54 5.51 -3.11
C GLU A 32 -13.42 6.59 -2.47
N GLY A 33 -14.72 6.59 -2.71
CA GLY A 33 -15.66 7.54 -2.10
C GLY A 33 -15.68 7.42 -0.57
N ALA A 34 -15.69 6.19 -0.05
CA ALA A 34 -15.66 5.95 1.40
C ALA A 34 -14.34 6.42 2.04
N LEU A 35 -13.21 6.26 1.34
CA LEU A 35 -11.90 6.73 1.81
C LEU A 35 -11.73 8.24 1.66
N ARG A 36 -12.32 8.88 0.64
CA ARG A 36 -12.29 10.35 0.51
C ARG A 36 -13.13 11.05 1.58
N ALA A 37 -14.20 10.40 2.06
CA ALA A 37 -15.05 10.95 3.10
C ALA A 37 -14.37 10.99 4.48
N ASP A 38 -13.30 10.21 4.70
CA ASP A 38 -12.68 10.03 6.01
C ASP A 38 -11.17 9.75 5.86
N ALA A 39 -10.36 10.78 6.10
CA ALA A 39 -8.91 10.71 5.91
C ALA A 39 -8.21 9.76 6.91
N GLU A 40 -8.74 9.60 8.12
CA GLU A 40 -8.18 8.71 9.13
C GLU A 40 -8.45 7.25 8.75
N LEU A 41 -9.67 6.96 8.28
CA LEU A 41 -10.01 5.65 7.70
C LEU A 41 -9.13 5.33 6.49
N ALA A 42 -8.93 6.31 5.61
CA ALA A 42 -8.08 6.17 4.44
C ALA A 42 -6.63 5.86 4.79
N ALA A 43 -6.08 6.52 5.81
CA ALA A 43 -4.72 6.25 6.28
C ALA A 43 -4.58 4.82 6.80
N LEU A 44 -5.52 4.36 7.63
CA LEU A 44 -5.50 2.99 8.16
C LEU A 44 -5.64 1.94 7.06
N TRP A 45 -6.64 2.10 6.18
CA TRP A 45 -6.88 1.15 5.10
C TRP A 45 -5.68 1.08 4.15
N ARG A 46 -5.16 2.23 3.68
CA ARG A 46 -4.02 2.25 2.76
C ARG A 46 -2.76 1.69 3.39
N GLY A 47 -2.54 1.95 4.68
CA GLY A 47 -1.39 1.37 5.38
C GLY A 47 -1.44 -0.16 5.40
N GLN A 48 -2.60 -0.78 5.64
CA GLN A 48 -2.75 -2.23 5.59
C GLN A 48 -2.68 -2.77 4.15
N ALA A 49 -3.40 -2.12 3.23
CA ALA A 49 -3.46 -2.51 1.82
C ALA A 49 -2.07 -2.47 1.17
N ALA A 50 -1.25 -1.46 1.48
CA ALA A 50 0.10 -1.31 0.94
C ALA A 50 1.03 -2.43 1.41
N VAL A 51 0.94 -2.83 2.68
CA VAL A 51 1.72 -3.95 3.22
C VAL A 51 1.33 -5.26 2.54
N GLN A 52 0.03 -5.53 2.43
CA GLN A 52 -0.47 -6.75 1.78
C GLN A 52 -0.09 -6.80 0.30
N GLU A 53 -0.24 -5.69 -0.43
CA GLU A 53 0.12 -5.57 -1.84
C GLU A 53 1.64 -5.72 -2.05
N ALA A 54 2.47 -5.10 -1.20
CA ALA A 54 3.93 -5.26 -1.28
C ALA A 54 4.37 -6.71 -1.04
N CYS A 55 3.81 -7.38 -0.02
CA CYS A 55 4.09 -8.78 0.26
C CYS A 55 3.62 -9.70 -0.89
N ALA A 56 2.41 -9.48 -1.40
CA ALA A 56 1.88 -10.23 -2.54
C ALA A 56 2.74 -10.04 -3.80
N SER A 57 3.16 -8.80 -4.06
CA SER A 57 3.99 -8.47 -5.22
C SER A 57 5.39 -9.08 -5.10
N ALA A 58 5.99 -9.13 -3.91
CA ALA A 58 7.24 -9.87 -3.70
C ALA A 58 7.05 -11.38 -3.87
N TRP A 59 5.93 -11.93 -3.40
CA TRP A 59 5.65 -13.37 -3.56
C TRP A 59 5.51 -13.79 -5.04
N LEU A 60 4.96 -12.92 -5.90
CA LEU A 60 4.93 -13.14 -7.35
C LEU A 60 6.33 -13.18 -7.99
N GLU A 61 7.36 -12.65 -7.32
CA GLU A 61 8.78 -12.72 -7.72
C GLU A 61 9.51 -13.89 -7.05
N ASP A 62 8.79 -14.90 -6.53
CA ASP A 62 9.33 -16.04 -5.78
C ASP A 62 10.09 -15.64 -4.51
N LEU A 63 9.70 -14.50 -3.91
CA LEU A 63 10.25 -13.98 -2.67
C LEU A 63 9.16 -13.97 -1.58
N PRO A 64 8.87 -15.14 -0.96
CA PRO A 64 7.82 -15.23 0.05
C PRO A 64 8.17 -14.39 1.28
N VAL A 65 7.27 -13.49 1.65
CA VAL A 65 7.45 -12.57 2.77
C VAL A 65 6.10 -12.28 3.41
N THR A 66 6.03 -12.37 4.75
CA THR A 66 4.80 -12.06 5.48
C THR A 66 4.77 -10.59 5.92
N PRO A 67 3.59 -10.03 6.24
CA PRO A 67 3.49 -8.72 6.89
C PRO A 67 4.33 -8.60 8.19
N GLU A 68 4.45 -9.69 8.96
CA GLU A 68 5.30 -9.73 10.15
C GLU A 68 6.79 -9.66 9.79
N ASP A 69 7.22 -10.35 8.74
CA ASP A 69 8.59 -10.23 8.23
C ASP A 69 8.91 -8.81 7.80
N LEU A 70 8.01 -8.17 7.03
CA LEU A 70 8.22 -6.83 6.52
C LEU A 70 8.21 -5.75 7.61
N LEU A 71 7.20 -5.73 8.48
CA LEU A 71 7.01 -4.63 9.45
C LEU A 71 7.85 -4.79 10.71
N CYS A 72 8.18 -6.02 11.11
CA CYS A 72 8.90 -6.27 12.36
C CYS A 72 10.41 -6.47 12.18
N ARG A 73 10.93 -6.50 10.95
CA ARG A 73 12.36 -6.70 10.66
C ARG A 73 13.25 -5.73 11.45
N SER A 74 12.94 -4.44 11.43
CA SER A 74 13.71 -3.39 12.11
C SER A 74 13.69 -3.50 13.64
N PHE A 75 12.83 -4.35 14.22
CA PHE A 75 12.73 -4.57 15.67
C PHE A 75 13.38 -5.88 16.13
N ARG A 76 14.07 -6.61 15.25
CA ARG A 76 14.75 -7.87 15.57
C ARG A 76 16.15 -7.59 16.14
N ASP A 77 16.51 -8.27 17.22
CA ASP A 77 17.85 -8.18 17.86
C ASP A 77 18.87 -9.17 17.28
N ARG A 78 18.46 -10.02 16.33
CA ARG A 78 19.31 -11.05 15.71
C ARG A 78 19.16 -10.99 14.20
N VAL A 79 20.24 -11.31 13.51
CA VAL A 79 20.23 -11.56 12.06
C VAL A 79 19.18 -12.63 11.77
N GLY A 80 18.30 -12.34 10.82
CA GLY A 80 17.22 -13.23 10.42
C GLY A 80 17.72 -14.34 9.49
N ASP A 81 16.77 -15.05 8.91
CA ASP A 81 17.03 -15.90 7.76
C ASP A 81 17.38 -15.02 6.54
N ALA A 82 18.49 -15.31 5.86
CA ALA A 82 19.03 -14.44 4.82
C ALA A 82 18.08 -14.31 3.61
N ASP A 83 17.34 -15.37 3.28
CA ASP A 83 16.40 -15.36 2.16
C ASP A 83 15.14 -14.58 2.53
N ARG A 84 14.61 -14.75 3.74
CA ARG A 84 13.51 -13.91 4.25
C ARG A 84 13.90 -12.44 4.38
N ASP A 85 15.12 -12.15 4.82
CA ASP A 85 15.61 -10.78 4.94
C ASP A 85 15.75 -10.13 3.56
N ARG A 86 16.20 -10.88 2.54
CA ARG A 86 16.21 -10.42 1.15
C ARG A 86 14.79 -10.15 0.63
N ALA A 87 13.87 -11.08 0.83
CA ALA A 87 12.47 -10.90 0.44
C ALA A 87 11.83 -9.67 1.13
N SER A 88 12.16 -9.45 2.40
CA SER A 88 11.72 -8.26 3.15
C SER A 88 12.32 -6.95 2.61
N VAL A 89 13.58 -6.95 2.16
CA VAL A 89 14.19 -5.76 1.54
C VAL A 89 13.49 -5.44 0.21
N THR A 90 13.24 -6.45 -0.63
CA THR A 90 12.48 -6.27 -1.88
C THR A 90 11.08 -5.73 -1.60
N ALA A 91 10.33 -6.36 -0.67
CA ALA A 91 9.00 -5.88 -0.30
C ALA A 91 9.01 -4.47 0.32
N ALA A 92 10.08 -4.07 1.03
CA ALA A 92 10.24 -2.69 1.50
C ALA A 92 10.38 -1.70 0.34
N GLY A 93 11.12 -2.05 -0.72
CA GLY A 93 11.18 -1.26 -1.96
C GLY A 93 9.81 -1.08 -2.60
N LEU A 94 9.06 -2.17 -2.75
CA LEU A 94 7.68 -2.15 -3.27
C LEU A 94 6.76 -1.29 -2.39
N LEU A 95 6.85 -1.42 -1.07
CA LEU A 95 6.08 -0.63 -0.11
C LEU A 95 6.37 0.87 -0.23
N ARG A 96 7.61 1.29 -0.52
CA ARG A 96 7.94 2.70 -0.79
C ARG A 96 7.24 3.22 -2.04
N GLY A 97 7.20 2.41 -3.10
CA GLY A 97 6.46 2.71 -4.33
C GLY A 97 4.98 2.92 -4.05
N LEU A 98 4.36 2.03 -3.27
CA LEU A 98 2.96 2.10 -2.89
C LEU A 98 2.65 3.26 -1.93
N HIS A 99 3.55 3.56 -0.99
CA HIS A 99 3.38 4.66 -0.02
C HIS A 99 3.25 6.01 -0.72
N SER A 100 4.10 6.25 -1.72
CA SER A 100 4.19 7.51 -2.46
C SER A 100 4.43 7.22 -3.95
N PRO A 101 3.37 6.90 -4.73
CA PRO A 101 3.52 6.49 -6.13
C PRO A 101 4.02 7.61 -7.04
N GLY A 102 3.74 8.86 -6.71
CA GLY A 102 4.22 10.04 -7.43
C GLY A 102 3.33 10.45 -8.59
N PRO A 103 3.61 11.62 -9.20
CA PRO A 103 2.72 12.26 -10.16
C PRO A 103 2.98 11.77 -11.58
N LEU A 104 2.63 10.50 -11.84
CA LEU A 104 2.92 9.81 -13.12
C LEU A 104 2.36 10.56 -14.35
N GLU A 105 1.26 11.28 -14.17
CA GLU A 105 0.58 12.08 -15.19
C GLU A 105 1.36 13.33 -15.61
N THR A 106 2.20 13.89 -14.73
CA THR A 106 3.02 15.08 -15.03
C THR A 106 4.49 14.77 -15.21
N ASP A 107 5.02 13.82 -14.43
CA ASP A 107 6.43 13.45 -14.42
C ASP A 107 6.65 11.92 -14.49
N PRO A 108 6.31 11.30 -15.64
CA PRO A 108 6.50 9.86 -15.83
C PRO A 108 7.97 9.43 -15.81
N GLU A 109 8.91 10.30 -16.17
CA GLU A 109 10.34 9.98 -16.19
C GLU A 109 10.86 9.77 -14.76
N GLU A 110 10.62 10.72 -13.85
CA GLU A 110 11.00 10.59 -12.44
C GLU A 110 10.30 9.40 -11.80
N VAL A 111 9.00 9.24 -12.05
CA VAL A 111 8.22 8.16 -11.44
C VAL A 111 8.69 6.80 -11.93
N LEU A 112 8.74 6.53 -13.23
CA LEU A 112 9.10 5.21 -13.75
C LEU A 112 10.55 4.83 -13.41
N THR A 113 11.47 5.79 -13.46
CA THR A 113 12.87 5.58 -13.03
C THR A 113 12.92 5.18 -11.56
N ARG A 114 12.17 5.87 -10.69
CA ARG A 114 12.10 5.53 -9.26
C ARG A 114 11.50 4.15 -9.04
N LEU A 115 10.38 3.82 -9.71
CA LEU A 115 9.74 2.51 -9.58
C LEU A 115 10.68 1.39 -10.06
N TRP A 116 11.45 1.64 -11.11
CA TRP A 116 12.50 0.72 -11.56
C TRP A 116 13.57 0.53 -10.48
N THR A 117 14.15 1.58 -9.91
CA THR A 117 15.14 1.43 -8.83
C THR A 117 14.58 0.65 -7.64
N LEU A 118 13.33 0.92 -7.25
CA LEU A 118 12.69 0.26 -6.11
C LEU A 118 12.43 -1.23 -6.30
N ALA A 119 12.13 -1.68 -7.53
CA ALA A 119 11.73 -3.06 -7.81
C ALA A 119 12.80 -3.88 -8.56
N ALA A 120 13.61 -3.24 -9.39
CA ALA A 120 14.62 -3.86 -10.25
C ALA A 120 16.07 -3.58 -9.82
N GLY A 121 16.29 -2.70 -8.83
CA GLY A 121 17.60 -2.33 -8.29
C GLY A 121 18.37 -1.36 -9.18
N ASP A 122 19.70 -1.38 -9.08
CA ASP A 122 20.60 -0.42 -9.76
C ASP A 122 20.84 -0.70 -11.25
N ARG A 123 20.00 -1.53 -11.88
CA ARG A 123 20.06 -1.77 -13.33
C ARG A 123 19.68 -0.49 -14.08
N VAL A 124 20.19 -0.31 -15.29
CA VAL A 124 19.77 0.80 -16.15
C VAL A 124 18.29 0.61 -16.53
N PRO A 125 17.41 1.59 -16.29
CA PRO A 125 16.02 1.52 -16.73
C PRO A 125 15.95 1.45 -18.27
N PRO A 126 15.09 0.60 -18.86
CA PRO A 126 15.01 0.43 -20.30
C PRO A 126 14.10 1.48 -20.97
N PHE A 127 13.63 2.48 -20.23
CA PHE A 127 12.67 3.46 -20.71
C PHE A 127 13.31 4.48 -21.65
N LEU A 128 12.61 4.77 -22.73
CA LEU A 128 12.98 5.78 -23.71
C LEU A 128 12.06 7.01 -23.57
N PRO A 129 12.46 8.20 -24.07
CA PRO A 129 11.63 9.40 -24.02
C PRO A 129 10.21 9.20 -24.60
N GLU A 130 10.08 8.39 -25.64
CA GLU A 130 8.80 8.02 -26.25
C GLU A 130 7.87 7.23 -25.31
N ASP A 131 8.40 6.44 -24.37
CA ASP A 131 7.59 5.71 -23.39
C ASP A 131 6.93 6.70 -22.42
N PHE A 132 7.67 7.73 -22.01
CA PHE A 132 7.16 8.79 -21.13
C PHE A 132 6.05 9.60 -21.81
N ASP A 133 6.22 9.94 -23.08
CA ASP A 133 5.18 10.58 -23.88
C ASP A 133 3.93 9.71 -24.02
N ALA A 134 4.12 8.40 -24.27
CA ALA A 134 3.02 7.46 -24.39
C ALA A 134 2.23 7.32 -23.09
N VAL A 135 2.91 7.26 -21.94
CA VAL A 135 2.27 7.22 -20.61
C VAL A 135 1.45 8.47 -20.36
N ARG A 136 1.98 9.67 -20.65
CA ARG A 136 1.20 10.92 -20.54
C ARG A 136 -0.04 10.91 -21.42
N ALA A 137 0.09 10.48 -22.67
CA ALA A 137 -1.02 10.43 -23.61
C ALA A 137 -2.12 9.45 -23.16
N VAL A 138 -1.73 8.27 -22.67
CA VAL A 138 -2.65 7.26 -22.13
C VAL A 138 -3.39 7.78 -20.90
N LEU A 139 -2.68 8.41 -19.95
CA LEU A 139 -3.31 8.93 -18.74
C LEU A 139 -4.26 10.10 -19.05
N ALA A 140 -3.88 10.99 -19.96
CA ALA A 140 -4.73 12.12 -20.37
C ALA A 140 -5.99 11.68 -21.12
N GLY A 141 -5.92 10.56 -21.85
CA GLY A 141 -7.03 9.99 -22.62
C GLY A 141 -7.77 8.82 -21.96
N ALA A 142 -7.45 8.48 -20.71
CA ALA A 142 -8.01 7.30 -20.06
C ALA A 142 -9.52 7.44 -19.81
N GLU A 143 -10.30 6.46 -20.26
CA GLU A 143 -11.76 6.43 -20.03
C GLU A 143 -12.12 6.15 -18.57
N SER A 144 -11.25 5.45 -17.83
CA SER A 144 -11.43 5.13 -16.42
C SER A 144 -10.09 4.76 -15.75
N PRO A 145 -9.98 4.82 -14.41
CA PRO A 145 -8.76 4.48 -13.69
C PRO A 145 -8.20 3.08 -13.99
N ILE A 146 -9.04 2.04 -14.05
CA ILE A 146 -8.60 0.65 -14.32
C ILE A 146 -8.11 0.52 -15.75
N LEU A 147 -8.82 1.07 -16.73
CA LEU A 147 -8.40 1.00 -18.14
C LEU A 147 -7.10 1.77 -18.38
N GLY A 148 -6.94 2.93 -17.75
CA GLY A 148 -5.69 3.68 -17.79
C GLY A 148 -4.54 2.92 -17.12
N ALA A 149 -4.78 2.31 -15.94
CA ALA A 149 -3.79 1.50 -15.24
C ALA A 149 -3.35 0.25 -16.04
N LEU A 150 -4.29 -0.44 -16.69
CA LEU A 150 -3.99 -1.56 -17.59
C LEU A 150 -3.14 -1.12 -18.78
N SER A 151 -3.48 0.04 -19.37
CA SER A 151 -2.78 0.59 -20.52
C SER A 151 -1.34 1.00 -20.16
N VAL A 152 -1.14 1.67 -19.02
CA VAL A 152 0.20 2.01 -18.51
C VAL A 152 1.02 0.75 -18.21
N ALA A 153 0.42 -0.22 -17.51
CA ALA A 153 1.09 -1.50 -17.23
C ALA A 153 1.55 -2.20 -18.52
N ARG A 154 0.75 -2.15 -19.57
CA ARG A 154 1.08 -2.73 -20.88
C ARG A 154 2.22 -1.99 -21.58
N LEU A 155 2.23 -0.66 -21.54
CA LEU A 155 3.35 0.15 -22.05
C LEU A 155 4.66 -0.18 -21.32
N VAL A 156 4.62 -0.23 -19.99
CA VAL A 156 5.79 -0.62 -19.18
C VAL A 156 6.21 -2.07 -19.47
N GLY A 157 5.25 -2.97 -19.67
CA GLY A 157 5.53 -4.35 -20.07
C GLY A 157 6.24 -4.44 -21.42
N TYR A 158 5.89 -3.59 -22.39
CA TYR A 158 6.61 -3.50 -23.66
C TYR A 158 8.03 -2.97 -23.48
N ALA A 159 8.20 -1.85 -22.78
CA ALA A 159 9.52 -1.25 -22.54
C ALA A 159 10.47 -2.17 -21.76
N THR A 160 9.92 -2.99 -20.87
CA THR A 160 10.70 -3.94 -20.05
C THR A 160 10.78 -5.34 -20.66
N GLU A 161 10.21 -5.56 -21.85
CA GLU A 161 10.09 -6.87 -22.51
C GLU A 161 9.48 -7.96 -21.60
N GLY A 162 8.61 -7.57 -20.67
CA GLY A 162 8.01 -8.44 -19.66
C GLY A 162 8.99 -9.00 -18.62
N ARG A 163 10.22 -8.46 -18.52
CA ARG A 163 11.27 -8.94 -17.61
C ARG A 163 11.27 -8.25 -16.25
N ALA A 164 10.36 -7.30 -16.03
CA ALA A 164 10.25 -6.56 -14.77
C ALA A 164 8.79 -6.45 -14.29
N PRO A 165 8.09 -7.57 -14.06
CA PRO A 165 6.66 -7.56 -13.74
C PRO A 165 6.34 -6.83 -12.42
N ALA A 166 7.27 -6.77 -11.46
CA ALA A 166 7.12 -5.93 -10.27
C ALA A 166 7.07 -4.42 -10.60
N VAL A 167 7.83 -3.96 -11.58
CA VAL A 167 7.80 -2.55 -12.06
C VAL A 167 6.46 -2.28 -12.76
N GLU A 168 5.97 -3.21 -13.59
CA GLU A 168 4.67 -3.12 -14.25
C GLU A 168 3.52 -3.00 -13.24
N ARG A 169 3.54 -3.79 -12.16
CA ARG A 169 2.55 -3.72 -11.08
C ARG A 169 2.60 -2.41 -10.31
N LEU A 170 3.80 -1.89 -10.03
CA LEU A 170 3.93 -0.57 -9.40
C LEU A 170 3.45 0.55 -10.33
N ALA A 171 3.75 0.46 -11.63
CA ALA A 171 3.27 1.43 -12.62
C ALA A 171 1.74 1.38 -12.76
N PHE A 172 1.14 0.20 -12.70
CA PHE A 172 -0.32 0.02 -12.61
C PHE A 172 -0.90 0.79 -11.42
N VAL A 173 -0.33 0.61 -10.22
CA VAL A 173 -0.81 1.31 -9.01
C VAL A 173 -0.53 2.81 -9.08
N ALA A 174 0.58 3.24 -9.68
CA ALA A 174 0.88 4.65 -9.90
C ALA A 174 -0.08 5.32 -10.89
N ALA A 175 -0.54 4.59 -11.92
CA ALA A 175 -1.58 5.06 -12.82
C ALA A 175 -2.96 5.14 -12.14
N ASP A 176 -3.32 4.13 -11.34
CA ASP A 176 -4.52 4.17 -10.49
C ASP A 176 -4.50 5.37 -9.54
N HIS A 177 -3.32 5.65 -8.96
CA HIS A 177 -3.09 6.82 -8.14
C HIS A 177 -3.32 8.13 -8.91
N ALA A 178 -2.66 8.29 -10.05
CA ALA A 178 -2.70 9.49 -10.88
C ALA A 178 -4.13 9.82 -11.35
N LEU A 179 -4.86 8.80 -11.83
CA LEU A 179 -6.22 8.96 -12.38
C LEU A 179 -7.27 9.25 -11.29
N ARG A 180 -6.98 8.93 -10.04
CA ARG A 180 -7.80 9.30 -8.88
C ARG A 180 -7.36 10.64 -8.25
N GLY A 181 -6.40 11.33 -8.85
CA GLY A 181 -5.97 12.68 -8.46
C GLY A 181 -4.69 12.72 -7.63
N SER A 182 -4.23 13.94 -7.37
CA SER A 182 -2.90 14.18 -6.84
C SER A 182 -2.80 13.88 -5.33
N GLY A 183 -2.00 12.87 -5.01
CA GLY A 183 -1.49 12.64 -3.66
C GLY A 183 -0.25 13.47 -3.41
N ARG A 184 0.29 13.39 -2.19
CA ARG A 184 1.57 14.04 -1.88
C ARG A 184 2.71 13.14 -2.34
N PHE A 185 3.58 13.63 -3.21
CA PHE A 185 4.80 12.92 -3.56
C PHE A 185 5.92 13.23 -2.57
N MET A 186 6.67 12.22 -2.12
CA MET A 186 7.97 12.41 -1.48
C MET A 186 8.96 11.33 -1.89
N LEU A 187 10.18 11.78 -2.15
CA LEU A 187 11.37 10.95 -2.24
C LEU A 187 11.95 10.72 -0.84
N GLY A 188 12.49 9.54 -0.60
CA GLY A 188 13.25 9.24 0.61
C GLY A 188 13.24 7.77 0.98
N GLU A 189 14.23 7.40 1.78
CA GLU A 189 14.26 6.10 2.45
C GLU A 189 13.55 6.21 3.80
N ALA A 190 12.64 5.28 4.04
CA ALA A 190 12.01 5.10 5.35
C ALA A 190 11.89 3.61 5.65
N GLU A 191 11.93 3.30 6.94
CA GLU A 191 11.68 1.96 7.45
C GLU A 191 10.23 1.54 7.17
N PRO A 192 9.95 0.25 6.93
CA PRO A 192 8.59 -0.22 6.61
C PRO A 192 7.50 0.23 7.60
N HIS A 193 7.80 0.18 8.90
CA HIS A 193 6.86 0.61 9.93
C HIS A 193 6.59 2.13 9.92
N ALA A 194 7.49 2.93 9.35
CA ALA A 194 7.29 4.37 9.14
C ALA A 194 6.54 4.66 7.83
N LEU A 195 6.65 3.80 6.82
CA LEU A 195 5.92 3.93 5.55
C LEU A 195 4.41 3.69 5.71
N VAL A 196 4.00 2.88 6.68
CA VAL A 196 2.58 2.72 7.00
C VAL A 196 2.01 3.91 7.78
N ALA A 197 2.86 4.82 8.26
CA ALA A 197 2.43 6.08 8.83
C ALA A 197 2.18 7.11 7.73
N ALA A 198 0.99 7.71 7.73
CA ALA A 198 0.54 8.70 6.75
C ALA A 198 0.81 8.31 5.27
N PRO A 199 0.15 7.24 4.75
CA PRO A 199 0.22 6.88 3.33
C PRO A 199 -0.17 8.07 2.45
N ARG A 200 0.57 8.31 1.37
CA ARG A 200 0.40 9.50 0.55
C ARG A 200 -0.29 9.26 -0.79
N GLY A 201 -0.29 8.01 -1.25
CA GLY A 201 -1.07 7.59 -2.41
C GLY A 201 -2.58 7.70 -2.16
N VAL A 202 -3.33 7.88 -3.25
CA VAL A 202 -4.81 7.83 -3.24
C VAL A 202 -5.40 6.62 -3.97
N TRP A 203 -4.54 5.73 -4.48
CA TRP A 203 -4.91 4.47 -5.12
C TRP A 203 -5.77 3.58 -4.21
N VAL A 204 -6.51 2.68 -4.86
CA VAL A 204 -7.39 1.69 -4.21
C VAL A 204 -7.23 0.28 -4.78
N LEU A 205 -6.53 0.13 -5.91
CA LEU A 205 -6.33 -1.18 -6.54
C LEU A 205 -5.11 -1.92 -5.97
N GLN A 206 -5.28 -3.23 -5.77
CA GLN A 206 -4.24 -4.15 -5.27
C GLN A 206 -4.04 -5.30 -6.27
N PRO A 207 -3.33 -5.07 -7.40
CA PRO A 207 -3.20 -6.03 -8.47
C PRO A 207 -2.47 -7.31 -8.03
N ALA A 208 -1.38 -7.22 -7.27
CA ALA A 208 -0.65 -8.40 -6.83
C ALA A 208 -1.50 -9.23 -5.85
N LEU A 209 -2.17 -8.58 -4.89
CA LEU A 209 -3.04 -9.27 -3.96
C LEU A 209 -4.18 -10.00 -4.70
N GLY A 210 -4.72 -9.38 -5.75
CA GLY A 210 -5.76 -9.98 -6.60
C GLY A 210 -5.36 -11.29 -7.28
N LEU A 211 -4.05 -11.46 -7.53
CA LEU A 211 -3.47 -12.63 -8.19
C LEU A 211 -2.97 -13.74 -7.24
N VAL A 212 -2.89 -13.49 -5.93
CA VAL A 212 -2.37 -14.48 -4.97
C VAL A 212 -3.39 -14.96 -3.94
N ASP A 213 -4.39 -14.14 -3.62
CA ASP A 213 -5.25 -14.34 -2.44
C ASP A 213 -6.35 -15.41 -2.65
N ASN A 214 -6.64 -15.80 -3.90
CA ASN A 214 -7.54 -16.92 -4.19
C ASN A 214 -6.96 -17.85 -5.26
N GLY A 215 -5.77 -18.36 -4.96
CA GLY A 215 -4.95 -19.14 -5.88
C GLY A 215 -3.95 -18.26 -6.63
N PHE A 216 -2.82 -18.87 -6.96
CA PHE A 216 -1.70 -18.19 -7.61
C PHE A 216 -1.96 -18.01 -9.11
N ARG A 217 -1.71 -16.80 -9.61
CA ARG A 217 -1.73 -16.44 -11.04
C ARG A 217 -0.52 -15.59 -11.37
N LEU A 218 0.07 -15.82 -12.53
CA LEU A 218 1.18 -15.01 -13.02
C LEU A 218 0.67 -13.63 -13.47
N TRP A 219 1.47 -12.62 -13.25
CA TRP A 219 1.21 -11.28 -13.77
C TRP A 219 1.28 -11.28 -15.30
N SER A 220 0.24 -10.77 -15.96
CA SER A 220 0.26 -10.45 -17.38
C SER A 220 -0.93 -9.55 -17.74
N VAL A 221 -0.68 -8.53 -18.57
CA VAL A 221 -1.71 -7.63 -19.15
C VAL A 221 -1.72 -7.65 -20.68
N ALA A 222 -1.02 -8.62 -21.29
CA ALA A 222 -0.85 -8.71 -22.74
C ALA A 222 -2.03 -9.38 -23.45
N GLY A 223 -2.79 -10.24 -22.76
CA GLY A 223 -3.86 -11.06 -23.35
C GLY A 223 -5.19 -11.01 -22.58
N PRO A 224 -6.34 -11.20 -23.28
CA PRO A 224 -7.67 -10.98 -22.73
C PRO A 224 -8.00 -11.92 -21.56
N GLU A 225 -7.58 -13.18 -21.60
CA GLU A 225 -7.82 -14.13 -20.51
C GLU A 225 -7.13 -13.71 -19.21
N ARG A 226 -5.85 -13.29 -19.30
CA ARG A 226 -5.07 -12.83 -18.15
C ARG A 226 -5.61 -11.53 -17.58
N THR A 227 -6.04 -10.62 -18.46
CA THR A 227 -6.73 -9.40 -18.04
C THR A 227 -8.04 -9.71 -17.32
N ALA A 228 -8.83 -10.67 -17.80
CA ALA A 228 -10.05 -11.11 -17.11
C ALA A 228 -9.75 -11.73 -15.73
N GLU A 229 -8.72 -12.58 -15.62
CA GLU A 229 -8.27 -13.13 -14.34
C GLU A 229 -7.88 -12.03 -13.33
N LEU A 230 -7.13 -11.02 -13.81
CA LEU A 230 -6.75 -9.86 -13.00
C LEU A 230 -7.98 -9.05 -12.57
N LEU A 231 -8.91 -8.74 -13.47
CA LEU A 231 -10.14 -8.00 -13.15
C LEU A 231 -11.03 -8.73 -12.13
N ALA A 232 -11.14 -10.05 -12.26
CA ALA A 232 -11.84 -10.86 -11.27
C ALA A 232 -11.13 -10.84 -9.91
N GLY A 233 -9.79 -10.86 -9.90
CA GLY A 233 -8.95 -10.68 -8.71
C GLY A 233 -9.15 -9.33 -8.04
N LEU A 234 -9.09 -8.24 -8.82
CA LEU A 234 -9.32 -6.88 -8.36
C LEU A 234 -10.73 -6.71 -7.77
N SER A 235 -11.76 -7.27 -8.41
CA SER A 235 -13.12 -7.22 -7.87
C SER A 235 -13.20 -7.84 -6.47
N ARG A 236 -12.55 -8.99 -6.25
CA ARG A 236 -12.52 -9.65 -4.93
C ARG A 236 -11.72 -8.87 -3.89
N THR A 237 -10.59 -8.26 -4.26
CA THR A 237 -9.81 -7.43 -3.32
C THR A 237 -10.57 -6.17 -2.93
N LEU A 238 -11.27 -5.53 -3.89
CA LEU A 238 -12.12 -4.38 -3.63
C LEU A 238 -13.32 -4.73 -2.72
N GLU A 239 -13.99 -5.85 -2.97
CA GLU A 239 -15.08 -6.34 -2.11
C GLU A 239 -14.61 -6.57 -0.67
N ARG A 240 -13.44 -7.19 -0.48
CA ARG A 240 -12.83 -7.35 0.86
C ARG A 240 -12.41 -6.03 1.47
N GLY A 241 -11.86 -5.10 0.67
CA GLY A 241 -11.53 -3.75 1.11
C GLY A 241 -12.74 -3.02 1.67
N LEU A 242 -13.87 -3.06 0.95
CA LEU A 242 -15.16 -2.54 1.41
C LEU A 242 -15.65 -3.24 2.68
N GLY A 243 -15.53 -4.57 2.74
CA GLY A 243 -15.90 -5.37 3.91
C GLY A 243 -15.05 -5.09 5.17
N ALA A 244 -13.81 -4.60 5.00
CA ALA A 244 -12.93 -4.25 6.10
C ALA A 244 -13.24 -2.87 6.71
N LEU A 245 -13.86 -1.95 5.96
CA LEU A 245 -14.11 -0.56 6.41
C LEU A 245 -14.89 -0.48 7.73
N PRO A 246 -15.97 -1.25 7.98
CA PRO A 246 -16.70 -1.18 9.25
C PRO A 246 -15.84 -1.52 10.47
N MET A 247 -14.86 -2.42 10.34
CA MET A 247 -13.96 -2.75 11.44
C MET A 247 -12.98 -1.60 11.75
N LEU A 248 -12.49 -0.92 10.72
CA LEU A 248 -11.62 0.24 10.87
C LEU A 248 -12.38 1.44 11.45
N ARG A 249 -13.59 1.71 10.95
CA ARG A 249 -14.48 2.75 11.51
C ARG A 249 -14.78 2.50 12.97
N ARG A 250 -15.11 1.27 13.35
CA ARG A 250 -15.33 0.89 14.75
C ARG A 250 -14.11 1.19 15.63
N TRP A 251 -12.91 0.90 15.14
CA TRP A 251 -11.69 1.22 15.89
C TRP A 251 -11.51 2.73 16.06
N LEU A 252 -11.77 3.53 15.01
CA LEU A 252 -11.73 5.00 15.07
C LEU A 252 -12.76 5.56 16.06
N GLU A 253 -13.99 5.04 16.04
CA GLU A 253 -15.07 5.40 16.98
C GLU A 253 -14.68 5.07 18.42
N GLN A 254 -14.11 3.89 18.67
CA GLN A 254 -13.61 3.48 19.98
C GLN A 254 -12.49 4.40 20.47
N ALA A 255 -11.54 4.75 19.60
CA ALA A 255 -10.48 5.70 19.92
C ALA A 255 -11.05 7.09 20.23
N GLY A 256 -12.03 7.57 19.44
CA GLY A 256 -12.71 8.85 19.69
C GLY A 256 -13.47 8.89 21.02
N ALA A 257 -14.20 7.83 21.35
CA ALA A 257 -14.91 7.71 22.63
C ALA A 257 -13.95 7.69 23.82
N ALA A 258 -12.83 6.97 23.71
CA ALA A 258 -11.79 6.94 24.74
C ALA A 258 -11.12 8.31 24.94
N SER A 259 -10.93 9.08 23.86
CA SER A 259 -10.46 10.47 23.94
C SER A 259 -11.45 11.37 24.67
N GLY A 260 -12.75 11.25 24.37
CA GLY A 260 -13.81 12.08 24.99
C GLY A 260 -14.06 11.76 26.47
N GLY A 261 -13.79 10.52 26.90
CA GLY A 261 -13.89 10.09 28.30
C GLY A 261 -12.66 10.40 29.17
N ALA A 262 -11.58 10.93 28.59
CA ALA A 262 -10.38 11.28 29.35
C ALA A 262 -10.59 12.60 30.14
N HIS A 263 -10.41 12.56 31.46
CA HIS A 263 -10.59 13.72 32.34
C HIS A 263 -9.25 14.38 32.72
N GLY A 264 -9.22 15.71 32.84
CA GLY A 264 -8.07 16.47 33.39
C GLY A 264 -6.88 16.63 32.44
N ALA A 265 -5.66 16.63 33.00
CA ALA A 265 -4.39 16.86 32.25
C ALA A 265 -3.87 15.62 31.48
N SER A 266 -4.74 14.66 31.15
CA SER A 266 -4.35 13.42 30.46
C SER A 266 -3.84 13.71 29.05
N ARG A 267 -2.73 13.07 28.67
CA ARG A 267 -2.18 13.11 27.30
C ARG A 267 -2.73 12.00 26.39
N LEU A 268 -3.71 11.22 26.89
CA LEU A 268 -4.31 10.12 26.15
C LEU A 268 -4.98 10.56 24.84
N PRO A 269 -5.76 11.67 24.78
CA PRO A 269 -6.36 12.10 23.52
C PRO A 269 -5.32 12.36 22.42
N GLN A 270 -4.21 13.05 22.75
CA GLN A 270 -3.15 13.33 21.77
C GLN A 270 -2.42 12.06 21.34
N PHE A 271 -2.27 11.08 22.24
CA PHE A 271 -1.71 9.77 21.88
C PHE A 271 -2.65 9.00 20.95
N LEU A 272 -3.96 9.01 21.20
CA LEU A 272 -4.93 8.34 20.33
C LEU A 272 -5.00 9.00 18.95
N ASP A 273 -4.99 10.34 18.86
CA ASP A 273 -4.93 11.05 17.59
C ASP A 273 -3.67 10.72 16.79
N LEU A 274 -2.52 10.57 17.47
CA LEU A 274 -1.28 10.10 16.84
C LEU A 274 -1.46 8.72 16.19
N LEU A 275 -2.12 7.78 16.90
CA LEU A 275 -2.30 6.40 16.43
C LEU A 275 -3.16 6.28 15.16
N LYS A 276 -4.07 7.22 14.92
CA LYS A 276 -4.93 7.23 13.72
C LYS A 276 -4.14 7.40 12.43
N THR A 277 -2.97 8.04 12.50
CA THR A 277 -2.08 8.27 11.35
C THR A 277 -0.73 7.55 11.47
N ARG A 278 -0.39 7.05 12.67
CA ARG A 278 0.81 6.26 12.95
C ARG A 278 0.41 4.93 13.58
N PRO A 279 0.04 3.92 12.78
CA PRO A 279 -0.56 2.69 13.28
C PRO A 279 0.41 1.78 14.04
N ILE A 280 1.71 2.07 13.99
CA ILE A 280 2.76 1.36 14.72
C ILE A 280 3.58 2.37 15.52
N VAL A 281 3.76 2.12 16.81
CA VAL A 281 4.47 3.01 17.74
C VAL A 281 5.43 2.23 18.64
N THR A 282 6.51 2.90 19.05
CA THR A 282 7.42 2.46 20.11
C THR A 282 7.31 3.41 21.30
N GLY A 283 7.71 2.97 22.49
CA GLY A 283 7.77 3.84 23.67
C GLY A 283 8.59 5.13 23.44
N PRO A 284 9.84 5.02 22.96
CA PRO A 284 10.64 6.20 22.59
C PRO A 284 10.00 7.07 21.50
N GLY A 285 9.42 6.45 20.46
CA GLY A 285 8.78 7.19 19.37
C GLY A 285 7.54 7.97 19.83
N ALA A 286 6.73 7.39 20.70
CA ALA A 286 5.57 8.06 21.31
C ALA A 286 6.02 9.20 22.26
N ALA A 287 7.05 8.96 23.07
CA ALA A 287 7.61 9.98 23.96
C ALA A 287 8.12 11.20 23.18
N GLN A 288 8.85 10.97 22.09
CA GLN A 288 9.35 12.02 21.21
C GLN A 288 8.20 12.77 20.53
N ALA A 289 7.23 12.05 19.96
CA ALA A 289 6.12 12.68 19.23
C ALA A 289 5.25 13.55 20.14
N LEU A 290 5.06 13.15 21.40
CA LEU A 290 4.21 13.86 22.36
C LEU A 290 4.98 14.81 23.28
N GLN A 291 6.31 14.86 23.18
CA GLN A 291 7.19 15.67 24.05
C GLN A 291 6.96 15.36 25.55
N ILE A 292 6.93 14.06 25.89
CA ILE A 292 6.74 13.56 27.26
C ILE A 292 7.86 12.62 27.67
N THR A 293 7.92 12.27 28.96
CA THR A 293 8.91 11.30 29.45
C THR A 293 8.65 9.89 28.88
N PRO A 294 9.67 9.04 28.72
CA PRO A 294 9.49 7.64 28.30
C PRO A 294 8.50 6.87 29.19
N ARG A 295 8.51 7.13 30.50
CA ARG A 295 7.56 6.54 31.45
C ARG A 295 6.13 7.03 31.21
N GLY A 296 5.95 8.31 30.87
CA GLY A 296 4.66 8.87 30.48
C GLY A 296 4.12 8.19 29.21
N ALA A 297 4.95 8.05 28.18
CA ALA A 297 4.56 7.36 26.95
C ALA A 297 4.19 5.90 27.19
N GLN A 298 4.95 5.16 28.01
CA GLN A 298 4.62 3.79 28.36
C GLN A 298 3.26 3.69 29.06
N LYS A 299 2.94 4.59 30.01
CA LYS A 299 1.62 4.63 30.66
C LYS A 299 0.47 4.82 29.65
N LEU A 300 0.65 5.70 28.65
CA LEU A 300 -0.37 5.91 27.62
C LEU A 300 -0.55 4.68 26.72
N ILE A 301 0.55 3.99 26.39
CA ILE A 301 0.53 2.73 25.64
C ILE A 301 -0.19 1.64 26.43
N ASP A 302 0.11 1.49 27.72
CA ASP A 302 -0.51 0.50 28.60
C ASP A 302 -2.02 0.76 28.73
N GLN A 303 -2.42 2.02 28.93
CA GLN A 303 -3.85 2.41 28.94
C GLN A 303 -4.55 2.09 27.62
N ALA A 304 -3.93 2.39 26.47
CA ALA A 304 -4.51 2.06 25.17
C ALA A 304 -4.60 0.53 24.94
N ALA A 305 -3.66 -0.25 25.50
CA ALA A 305 -3.70 -1.71 25.44
C ALA A 305 -4.83 -2.28 26.30
N GLU A 306 -5.05 -1.74 27.51
CA GLU A 306 -6.18 -2.09 28.39
C GLU A 306 -7.53 -1.82 27.72
N LEU A 307 -7.62 -0.75 26.93
CA LEU A 307 -8.79 -0.41 26.12
C LEU A 307 -8.92 -1.26 24.83
N GLY A 308 -7.97 -2.16 24.56
CA GLY A 308 -7.95 -2.99 23.36
C GLY A 308 -7.72 -2.20 22.07
N LEU A 309 -7.17 -0.99 22.14
CA LEU A 309 -6.90 -0.12 20.99
C LEU A 309 -5.56 -0.45 20.33
N VAL A 310 -4.60 -0.97 21.09
CA VAL A 310 -3.28 -1.42 20.59
C VAL A 310 -2.93 -2.80 21.13
N ALA A 311 -2.07 -3.51 20.41
CA ALA A 311 -1.48 -4.77 20.86
C ALA A 311 0.03 -4.78 20.61
N LYS A 312 0.77 -5.45 21.49
CA LYS A 312 2.22 -5.63 21.33
C LYS A 312 2.49 -6.55 20.15
N ILE A 313 3.36 -6.11 19.23
CA ILE A 313 3.71 -6.86 18.01
C ILE A 313 5.12 -7.46 18.04
N THR A 314 5.94 -7.09 19.03
CA THR A 314 7.28 -7.66 19.20
C THR A 314 7.34 -8.70 20.33
N PRO A 315 8.13 -9.78 20.18
CA PRO A 315 8.20 -10.86 21.17
C PRO A 315 8.99 -10.51 22.45
N ARG A 316 9.91 -9.53 22.45
CA ARG A 316 10.85 -9.28 23.58
C ARG A 316 10.74 -7.90 24.24
N ALA A 317 11.50 -7.71 25.33
CA ALA A 317 11.40 -6.58 26.25
C ALA A 317 12.27 -5.36 25.89
N ARG A 318 13.34 -5.52 25.10
CA ARG A 318 14.32 -4.46 24.79
C ARG A 318 13.81 -3.46 23.75
N TRP A 319 13.27 -3.94 22.63
CA TRP A 319 12.57 -3.13 21.64
C TRP A 319 11.10 -3.54 21.55
N ARG A 320 10.23 -2.71 22.13
CA ARG A 320 8.79 -2.95 22.13
C ARG A 320 8.14 -2.02 21.11
N ALA A 321 7.42 -2.63 20.18
CA ALA A 321 6.49 -1.93 19.31
C ALA A 321 5.08 -2.45 19.56
N TRP A 322 4.13 -1.55 19.42
CA TRP A 322 2.70 -1.81 19.48
C TRP A 322 2.08 -1.33 18.19
N ALA A 323 1.10 -2.09 17.71
CA ALA A 323 0.28 -1.68 16.59
C ALA A 323 -1.15 -1.44 17.05
N VAL A 324 -1.86 -0.55 16.37
CA VAL A 324 -3.31 -0.45 16.50
C VAL A 324 -3.95 -1.79 16.19
N THR A 325 -5.03 -2.14 16.89
CA THR A 325 -5.64 -3.47 16.82
C THR A 325 -5.93 -3.98 15.40
N PRO A 326 -6.39 -3.15 14.44
CA PRO A 326 -6.49 -3.59 13.04
C PRO A 326 -5.17 -4.07 12.43
N PHE A 327 -4.07 -3.34 12.64
CA PHE A 327 -2.74 -3.74 12.18
C PHE A 327 -2.22 -4.96 12.93
N ALA A 328 -2.42 -5.02 14.24
CA ALA A 328 -2.03 -6.19 15.02
C ALA A 328 -2.69 -7.47 14.49
N ARG A 329 -3.98 -7.43 14.14
CA ARG A 329 -4.71 -8.56 13.54
C ARG A 329 -4.14 -8.99 12.21
N MET A 330 -3.73 -8.05 11.36
CA MET A 330 -3.03 -8.35 10.09
C MET A 330 -1.71 -9.10 10.34
N LEU A 331 -1.05 -8.85 11.47
CA LEU A 331 0.16 -9.54 11.91
C LEU A 331 -0.12 -10.84 12.71
N GLY A 332 -1.36 -11.31 12.75
CA GLY A 332 -1.75 -12.49 13.54
C GLY A 332 -1.72 -12.27 15.06
N ARG A 333 -1.78 -11.02 15.52
CA ARG A 333 -1.80 -10.64 16.94
C ARG A 333 -3.18 -10.10 17.35
N GLY A 334 -3.61 -10.40 18.58
CA GLY A 334 -4.84 -9.86 19.17
C GLY A 334 -4.53 -9.00 20.40
N PRO A 335 -5.47 -8.14 20.85
CA PRO A 335 -5.37 -7.53 22.17
C PRO A 335 -5.26 -8.64 23.21
N VAL A 336 -4.40 -8.45 24.22
CA VAL A 336 -4.32 -9.36 25.36
C VAL A 336 -5.68 -9.27 26.05
N GLN A 337 -6.48 -10.34 26.00
CA GLN A 337 -7.66 -10.42 26.86
C GLN A 337 -7.16 -10.36 28.30
N ALA A 338 -7.62 -9.37 29.06
CA ALA A 338 -7.47 -9.42 30.51
C ALA A 338 -8.16 -10.71 30.99
N PRO A 339 -7.55 -11.46 31.92
CA PRO A 339 -8.08 -12.73 32.42
C PRO A 339 -9.47 -12.60 33.04
#